data_AF-A0A1E4S3F3-F1
#
_entry.id   AF-A0A1E4S3F3-F1
#
_cell.length_a   1.000
_cell.length_b   1.000
_cell.length_c   1.000
_cell.angle_alpha   90.00
_cell.angle_beta   90.00
_cell.angle_gamma   90.00
#
_symmetry.space_group_name_H-M   'P 1'
#
loop_
_entity.id
_entity.type
_entity.pdbx_description
1 polymer ?
#
loop_
_entity_poly.entity_id
_entity_poly.type
_entity_poly.pdbx_seq_one_letter_code
_entity_poly.pdbx_strand_id
1 'polypeptide(L)'
;MKLFTHLSLIIALFTAFVAASPLAHANAEAIAGAHALPWADANPYASAAAEAYAEAYAEAVAIAHPDPEAYALAASADDCATIACHASCGLMIMGGSECTLNTTNSYAGPYNTTCLCSSDSSLNKYYASCMNCGWTLWKYYGPYVSEALAACETLSTEPTGTLRCSTTLTDEYVVDTGINACDYT
;
A
#
# COMPACT_ATOMS: atom_id res chain seq x y z
N MET A 1 -58.67 -58.35 27.73
CA MET A 1 -59.62 -58.20 28.84
C MET A 1 -58.90 -57.45 29.97
N LYS A 2 -59.43 -56.29 30.41
CA LYS A 2 -58.96 -55.35 31.48
C LYS A 2 -57.65 -54.60 31.13
N LEU A 3 -57.60 -53.31 30.75
CA LEU A 3 -58.31 -52.06 31.12
C LEU A 3 -57.89 -51.47 32.49
N PHE A 4 -57.35 -50.23 32.44
CA PHE A 4 -57.48 -49.13 33.43
C PHE A 4 -56.62 -49.19 34.71
N THR A 5 -55.97 -48.14 35.27
CA THR A 5 -55.72 -46.71 34.94
C THR A 5 -54.86 -46.05 36.05
N HIS A 6 -54.31 -44.85 35.78
CA HIS A 6 -54.07 -43.71 36.71
C HIS A 6 -52.92 -43.85 37.73
N LEU A 7 -52.11 -42.85 38.11
CA LEU A 7 -51.97 -41.39 37.88
C LEU A 7 -50.65 -41.03 38.61
N SER A 8 -49.74 -40.16 38.14
CA SER A 8 -49.79 -38.74 38.49
C SER A 8 -48.48 -38.01 38.12
N LEU A 9 -48.64 -36.80 37.55
CA LEU A 9 -47.87 -35.56 37.79
C LEU A 9 -46.39 -35.55 37.34
N ILE A 10 -45.83 -34.57 36.61
CA ILE A 10 -45.99 -33.09 36.57
C ILE A 10 -45.19 -32.59 35.34
N ILE A 11 -45.77 -31.75 34.45
CA ILE A 11 -45.41 -30.32 34.19
C ILE A 11 -43.92 -30.16 33.78
N ALA A 12 -43.49 -29.62 32.64
CA ALA A 12 -43.90 -28.41 31.95
C ALA A 12 -43.00 -28.17 30.71
N LEU A 13 -43.52 -27.34 29.81
CA LEU A 13 -42.80 -26.37 28.96
C LEU A 13 -41.83 -26.91 27.89
N PHE A 14 -42.41 -27.15 26.72
CA PHE A 14 -41.85 -26.67 25.46
C PHE A 14 -41.45 -25.19 25.58
N THR A 15 -40.15 -24.92 25.58
CA THR A 15 -39.60 -23.64 25.13
C THR A 15 -38.61 -23.94 24.01
N ALA A 16 -38.99 -23.53 22.81
CA ALA A 16 -38.17 -23.56 21.62
C ALA A 16 -36.94 -22.69 21.87
N PHE A 17 -35.79 -23.31 22.08
CA PHE A 17 -34.52 -22.61 21.92
C PHE A 17 -34.29 -22.44 20.42
N VAL A 18 -34.52 -21.22 19.95
CA VAL A 18 -34.00 -20.71 18.69
C VAL A 18 -32.50 -20.98 18.72
N ALA A 19 -32.04 -21.96 17.94
CA ALA A 19 -30.62 -22.12 17.63
C ALA A 19 -30.23 -20.90 16.78
N ALA A 20 -29.86 -19.81 17.46
CA ALA A 20 -29.16 -18.72 16.85
C ALA A 20 -27.88 -19.30 16.25
N SER A 21 -27.78 -19.24 14.92
CA SER A 21 -26.57 -19.52 14.18
C SER A 21 -25.40 -18.85 14.90
N PRO A 22 -24.31 -19.57 15.25
CA PRO A 22 -23.07 -18.88 15.45
C PRO A 22 -22.67 -18.37 14.07
N LEU A 23 -22.99 -17.10 13.80
CA LEU A 23 -22.12 -16.27 12.97
C LEU A 23 -20.74 -16.51 13.54
N ALA A 24 -19.96 -17.33 12.84
CA ALA A 24 -18.54 -17.43 13.03
C ALA A 24 -18.00 -16.01 12.84
N HIS A 25 -17.94 -15.28 13.96
CA HIS A 25 -16.95 -14.23 14.15
C HIS A 25 -15.63 -14.99 14.07
N ALA A 26 -15.13 -15.15 12.84
CA ALA A 26 -13.74 -15.46 12.63
C ALA A 26 -12.99 -14.31 13.28
N ASN A 27 -12.47 -14.61 14.46
CA ASN A 27 -11.71 -13.69 15.28
C ASN A 27 -10.61 -13.13 14.38
N ALA A 28 -10.62 -11.82 14.16
CA ALA A 28 -9.53 -11.09 13.50
C ALA A 28 -8.25 -11.05 14.37
N GLU A 29 -8.13 -11.98 15.32
CA GLU A 29 -7.06 -12.13 16.31
C GLU A 29 -6.47 -13.54 16.23
N ALA A 30 -6.02 -13.95 15.05
CA ALA A 30 -5.15 -15.12 14.91
C ALA A 30 -4.39 -15.11 13.58
N ILE A 31 -3.88 -13.95 13.16
CA ILE A 31 -2.65 -13.94 12.38
C ILE A 31 -1.59 -13.56 13.39
N ALA A 32 -0.85 -14.55 13.87
CA ALA A 32 0.38 -14.31 14.60
C ALA A 32 1.21 -13.40 13.71
N GLY A 33 1.34 -12.11 14.08
CA GLY A 33 2.19 -11.17 13.36
C GLY A 33 3.56 -11.81 13.29
N ALA A 34 4.03 -12.11 12.08
CA ALA A 34 5.39 -12.56 11.87
C ALA A 34 6.28 -11.36 12.16
N HIS A 35 6.59 -11.16 13.44
CA HIS A 35 7.53 -10.15 13.88
C HIS A 35 8.90 -10.46 13.30
N ALA A 36 9.63 -9.40 12.98
CA ALA A 36 11.02 -9.47 12.58
C ALA A 36 11.82 -10.33 13.58
N LEU A 37 12.80 -11.11 13.08
CA LEU A 37 13.69 -11.85 13.97
C LEU A 37 14.39 -10.86 14.92
N PRO A 38 14.71 -11.21 16.18
CA PRO A 38 15.26 -10.24 17.14
C PRO A 38 16.55 -9.52 16.71
N TRP A 39 17.30 -10.08 15.74
CA TRP A 39 18.46 -9.41 15.15
C TRP A 39 18.08 -8.37 14.08
N ALA A 40 16.92 -8.51 13.43
CA ALA A 40 16.40 -7.55 12.48
C ALA A 40 15.95 -6.26 13.19
N ASP A 41 15.52 -6.33 14.45
CA ASP A 41 15.24 -5.14 15.28
C ASP A 41 16.48 -4.27 15.55
N ALA A 42 17.69 -4.83 15.41
CA ALA A 42 18.93 -4.09 15.53
C ALA A 42 19.26 -3.27 14.27
N ASN A 43 18.55 -3.48 13.16
CA ASN A 43 18.68 -2.73 11.91
C ASN A 43 17.29 -2.30 11.42
N PRO A 44 16.93 -1.01 11.48
CA PRO A 44 15.58 -0.54 11.13
C PRO A 44 15.15 -0.92 9.71
N TYR A 45 16.08 -1.05 8.77
CA TYR A 45 15.79 -1.49 7.40
C TYR A 45 15.46 -2.99 7.33
N ALA A 46 16.12 -3.82 8.15
CA ALA A 46 15.87 -5.25 8.22
C ALA A 46 14.55 -5.55 8.94
N SER A 47 14.21 -4.75 9.96
CA SER A 47 12.93 -4.83 10.67
C SER A 47 11.76 -4.51 9.74
N ALA A 48 11.82 -3.39 9.02
CA ALA A 48 10.77 -2.99 8.07
C ALA A 48 10.56 -4.00 6.93
N ALA A 49 11.64 -4.57 6.37
CA ALA A 49 11.54 -5.59 5.33
C ALA A 49 10.87 -6.89 5.84
N ALA A 50 11.15 -7.28 7.08
CA ALA A 50 10.54 -8.45 7.69
C ALA A 50 9.04 -8.23 7.99
N GLU A 51 8.66 -7.02 8.41
CA GLU A 51 7.26 -6.63 8.63
C GLU A 51 6.47 -6.64 7.31
N ALA A 52 7.03 -6.08 6.23
CA ALA A 52 6.38 -6.08 4.91
C ALA A 52 6.18 -7.51 4.35
N TYR A 53 7.17 -8.38 4.52
CA TYR A 53 7.05 -9.80 4.16
C TYR A 53 5.95 -10.50 4.95
N ALA A 54 5.90 -10.25 6.26
CA ALA A 54 4.92 -10.84 7.16
C ALA A 54 3.49 -10.46 6.80
N GLU A 55 3.25 -9.18 6.48
CA GLU A 55 1.95 -8.67 6.06
C GLU A 55 1.50 -9.27 4.72
N ALA A 56 2.41 -9.29 3.73
CA ALA A 56 2.12 -9.89 2.44
C ALA A 56 1.86 -11.41 2.51
N TYR A 57 2.58 -12.13 3.37
CA TYR A 57 2.34 -13.55 3.61
C TYR A 57 0.97 -13.79 4.25
N ALA A 58 0.61 -12.96 5.22
CA ALA A 58 -0.69 -13.01 5.88
C ALA A 58 -1.85 -12.82 4.89
N GLU A 59 -1.72 -11.84 3.97
CA GLU A 59 -2.68 -11.62 2.89
C GLU A 59 -2.76 -12.82 1.95
N ALA A 60 -1.63 -13.37 1.52
CA ALA A 60 -1.57 -14.52 0.63
C ALA A 60 -2.27 -15.76 1.20
N VAL A 61 -2.10 -15.99 2.51
CA VAL A 61 -2.80 -17.05 3.24
C VAL A 61 -4.30 -16.76 3.29
N ALA A 62 -4.70 -15.51 3.56
CA ALA A 62 -6.11 -15.12 3.65
C ALA A 62 -6.88 -15.33 2.33
N ILE A 63 -6.22 -15.16 1.18
CA ILE A 63 -6.81 -15.41 -0.15
C ILE A 63 -6.58 -16.84 -0.67
N ALA A 64 -6.01 -17.72 0.16
CA ALA A 64 -5.65 -19.10 -0.19
C ALA A 64 -4.76 -19.20 -1.44
N HIS A 65 -3.76 -18.31 -1.56
CA HIS A 65 -2.80 -18.34 -2.65
C HIS A 65 -2.07 -19.70 -2.67
N PRO A 66 -1.89 -20.34 -3.85
CA PRO A 66 -1.29 -21.67 -3.95
C PRO A 66 0.17 -21.73 -3.47
N ASP A 67 0.84 -20.58 -3.40
CA ASP A 67 2.19 -20.42 -2.86
C ASP A 67 2.30 -19.08 -2.10
N PRO A 68 1.95 -19.05 -0.80
CA PRO A 68 1.97 -17.82 0.01
C PRO A 68 3.38 -17.26 0.26
N GLU A 69 4.39 -18.12 0.29
CA GLU A 69 5.79 -17.74 0.49
C GLU A 69 6.33 -17.01 -0.75
N ALA A 70 6.09 -17.56 -1.96
CA ALA A 70 6.45 -16.87 -3.20
C ALA A 70 5.69 -15.54 -3.38
N TYR A 71 4.43 -15.47 -2.96
CA TYR A 71 3.65 -14.23 -2.97
C TYR A 71 4.26 -13.18 -2.03
N ALA A 72 4.58 -13.57 -0.79
CA ALA A 72 5.17 -12.68 0.21
C ALA A 72 6.54 -12.16 -0.20
N LEU A 73 7.38 -13.02 -0.80
CA LEU A 73 8.67 -12.62 -1.39
C LEU A 73 8.50 -11.62 -2.54
N ALA A 74 7.43 -11.72 -3.32
CA ALA A 74 7.16 -10.81 -4.44
C ALA A 74 6.56 -9.46 -3.99
N ALA A 75 5.79 -9.45 -2.90
CA ALA A 75 5.13 -8.26 -2.36
C ALA A 75 5.98 -7.47 -1.35
N SER A 76 6.90 -8.12 -0.63
CA SER A 76 7.94 -7.44 0.17
C SER A 76 9.02 -6.73 -0.66
N ALA A 77 8.94 -6.82 -1.99
CA ALA A 77 9.87 -6.21 -2.92
C ALA A 77 9.35 -4.85 -3.43
N ASP A 78 9.38 -3.82 -2.59
CA ASP A 78 9.56 -2.43 -3.07
C ASP A 78 10.84 -2.30 -3.94
N ASP A 79 11.74 -3.31 -3.89
CA ASP A 79 12.93 -3.56 -4.74
C ASP A 79 12.65 -3.85 -6.23
N CYS A 80 11.39 -3.95 -6.66
CA CYS A 80 11.06 -4.21 -8.07
C CYS A 80 11.38 -3.02 -8.99
N ALA A 81 11.40 -1.80 -8.45
CA ALA A 81 11.84 -0.64 -9.20
C ALA A 81 13.36 -0.62 -9.24
N THR A 82 13.94 -0.71 -10.44
CA THR A 82 15.39 -0.57 -10.59
C THR A 82 15.87 0.76 -9.99
N ILE A 83 17.13 0.83 -9.54
CA ILE A 83 17.76 2.09 -9.09
C ILE A 83 17.58 3.20 -10.14
N ALA A 84 17.62 2.85 -11.42
CA ALA A 84 17.37 3.80 -12.51
C ALA A 84 15.92 4.34 -12.52
N CYS A 85 14.94 3.52 -12.14
CA CYS A 85 13.55 3.96 -12.02
C CYS A 85 13.38 4.92 -10.84
N HIS A 86 13.94 4.58 -9.67
CA HIS A 86 13.99 5.48 -8.52
C HIS A 86 14.64 6.81 -8.87
N ALA A 87 15.82 6.78 -9.50
CA ALA A 87 16.53 8.00 -9.90
C ALA A 87 15.71 8.83 -10.88
N SER A 88 15.10 8.20 -11.89
CA SER A 88 14.28 8.92 -12.89
C SER A 88 13.06 9.57 -12.24
N CYS A 89 12.30 8.83 -11.43
CA CYS A 89 11.11 9.35 -10.79
C CYS A 89 11.44 10.39 -9.70
N GLY A 90 12.51 10.19 -8.94
CA GLY A 90 12.98 11.14 -7.94
C GLY A 90 13.43 12.45 -8.57
N LEU A 91 14.23 12.38 -9.65
CA LEU A 91 14.67 13.58 -10.38
C LEU A 91 13.50 14.28 -11.10
N MET A 92 12.48 13.54 -11.53
CA MET A 92 11.24 14.13 -12.06
C MET A 92 10.48 14.91 -10.98
N ILE A 93 10.32 14.35 -9.76
CA ILE A 93 9.72 15.04 -8.61
C ILE A 93 10.49 16.32 -8.29
N MET A 94 11.82 16.24 -8.19
CA MET A 94 12.68 17.40 -7.94
C MET A 94 12.52 18.47 -9.02
N GLY A 95 12.43 18.07 -10.30
CA GLY A 95 12.18 19.00 -11.38
C GLY A 95 10.82 19.68 -11.31
N GLY A 96 9.81 19.02 -10.75
CA GLY A 96 8.51 19.62 -10.45
C GLY A 96 8.61 20.69 -9.35
N SER A 97 9.29 20.34 -8.25
CA SER A 97 9.41 21.22 -7.09
C SER A 97 10.29 22.45 -7.34
N GLU A 98 11.29 22.34 -8.21
CA GLU A 98 12.11 23.48 -8.67
C GLU A 98 11.30 24.62 -9.31
N CYS A 99 10.15 24.29 -9.91
CA CYS A 99 9.34 25.25 -10.66
C CYS A 99 8.06 25.69 -9.92
N THR A 100 7.85 25.26 -8.67
CA THR A 100 6.73 25.73 -7.87
C THR A 100 6.93 27.20 -7.43
N LEU A 101 5.84 27.94 -7.35
CA LEU A 101 5.77 29.26 -6.72
C LEU A 101 5.27 29.17 -5.28
N ASN A 102 4.94 27.97 -4.81
CA ASN A 102 4.50 27.71 -3.45
C ASN A 102 5.71 27.66 -2.51
N THR A 103 5.70 28.52 -1.50
CA THR A 103 6.80 28.64 -0.53
C THR A 103 6.60 27.82 0.74
N THR A 104 5.44 27.17 0.88
CA THR A 104 5.07 26.37 2.07
C THR A 104 5.07 24.88 1.77
N ASN A 105 4.70 24.49 0.54
CA ASN A 105 4.73 23.11 0.06
C ASN A 105 5.32 23.10 -1.35
N SER A 106 6.56 22.62 -1.47
CA SER A 106 7.28 22.56 -2.75
C SER A 106 6.72 21.54 -3.74
N TYR A 107 5.77 20.70 -3.33
CA TYR A 107 5.13 19.69 -4.17
C TYR A 107 3.71 20.07 -4.61
N ALA A 108 3.28 21.29 -4.26
CA ALA A 108 1.98 21.82 -4.64
C ALA A 108 2.13 23.06 -5.52
N GLY A 109 1.08 23.35 -6.29
CA GLY A 109 0.99 24.58 -7.07
C GLY A 109 0.84 25.84 -6.21
N PRO A 110 0.82 27.04 -6.84
CA PRO A 110 0.87 27.26 -8.29
C PRO A 110 2.27 27.07 -8.89
N TYR A 111 2.35 26.67 -10.15
CA TYR A 111 3.62 26.41 -10.85
C TYR A 111 3.96 27.48 -11.90
N ASN A 112 5.26 27.76 -12.07
CA ASN A 112 5.75 28.47 -13.24
C ASN A 112 5.80 27.51 -14.43
N THR A 113 4.79 27.54 -15.30
CA THR A 113 4.66 26.62 -16.44
C THR A 113 5.73 26.83 -17.52
N THR A 114 6.34 28.02 -17.61
CA THR A 114 7.48 28.26 -18.51
C THR A 114 8.72 27.50 -18.04
N CYS A 115 8.94 27.44 -16.72
CA CYS A 115 9.98 26.60 -16.11
C CYS A 115 9.63 25.11 -16.23
N LEU A 116 8.40 24.75 -15.81
CA LEU A 116 7.97 23.38 -15.61
C LEU A 116 7.81 22.60 -16.91
N CYS A 117 7.12 23.19 -17.89
CA CYS A 117 6.70 22.51 -19.11
C CYS A 117 7.64 22.72 -20.30
N SER A 118 8.77 23.41 -20.10
CA SER A 118 9.83 23.48 -21.11
C SER A 118 10.35 22.08 -21.45
N SER A 119 10.69 21.84 -22.72
CA SER A 119 11.31 20.58 -23.17
C SER A 119 12.63 20.29 -22.45
N ASP A 120 13.32 21.34 -22.00
CA ASP A 120 14.61 21.23 -21.32
C ASP A 120 14.49 21.21 -19.79
N SER A 121 13.26 21.23 -19.25
CA SER A 121 13.03 21.19 -17.80
C SER A 121 13.49 19.86 -17.22
N SER A 122 13.90 19.87 -15.94
CA SER A 122 14.26 18.65 -15.21
C SER A 122 13.09 17.64 -15.21
N LEU A 123 11.85 18.12 -15.05
CA LEU A 123 10.65 17.27 -15.14
C LEU A 123 10.56 16.55 -16.49
N ASN A 124 10.64 17.27 -17.61
CA ASN A 124 10.49 16.66 -18.95
C ASN A 124 11.66 15.75 -19.33
N LYS A 125 12.87 16.02 -18.84
CA LYS A 125 14.05 15.17 -19.05
C LYS A 125 13.87 13.75 -18.50
N TYR A 126 13.18 13.61 -17.36
CA TYR A 126 13.00 12.32 -16.69
C TYR A 126 11.58 11.73 -16.85
N TYR A 127 10.64 12.52 -17.37
CA TYR A 127 9.24 12.13 -17.56
C TYR A 127 9.10 10.78 -18.27
N ALA A 128 9.66 10.63 -19.47
CA ALA A 128 9.47 9.40 -20.26
C ALA A 128 10.02 8.16 -19.55
N SER A 129 11.18 8.27 -18.90
CA SER A 129 11.81 7.18 -18.16
C SER A 129 10.99 6.81 -16.91
N CYS A 130 10.54 7.78 -16.12
CA CYS A 130 9.70 7.52 -14.96
C CYS A 130 8.35 6.92 -15.36
N MET A 131 7.67 7.51 -16.35
CA MET A 131 6.35 7.03 -16.76
C MET A 131 6.36 5.61 -17.33
N ASN A 132 7.49 5.13 -17.81
CA ASN A 132 7.63 3.76 -18.30
C ASN A 132 7.74 2.70 -17.18
N CYS A 133 8.31 3.05 -16.02
CA CYS A 133 8.61 2.09 -14.94
C CYS A 133 7.93 2.41 -13.60
N GLY A 134 7.30 3.58 -13.48
CA GLY A 134 6.92 4.19 -12.22
C GLY A 134 5.72 3.56 -11.53
N TRP A 135 5.01 2.61 -12.15
CA TRP A 135 3.80 2.02 -11.54
C TRP A 135 4.07 1.38 -10.18
N THR A 136 5.22 0.75 -10.00
CA THR A 136 5.63 0.17 -8.71
C THR A 136 5.89 1.25 -7.67
N LEU A 137 6.34 2.44 -8.08
CA LEU A 137 6.69 3.56 -7.18
C LEU A 137 5.54 4.52 -6.93
N TRP A 138 4.52 4.50 -7.79
CA TRP A 138 3.61 5.64 -7.97
C TRP A 138 2.80 5.97 -6.72
N LYS A 139 2.49 4.97 -5.90
CA LYS A 139 1.82 5.19 -4.63
C LYS A 139 2.57 6.20 -3.74
N TYR A 140 3.89 6.09 -3.68
CA TYR A 140 4.73 6.96 -2.85
C TYR A 140 5.18 8.22 -3.60
N TYR A 141 5.40 8.11 -4.92
CA TYR A 141 5.99 9.18 -5.73
C TYR A 141 4.93 10.13 -6.31
N GLY A 142 3.78 9.58 -6.71
CA GLY A 142 2.66 10.32 -7.31
C GLY A 142 2.21 11.52 -6.48
N PRO A 143 1.99 11.38 -5.15
CA PRO A 143 1.61 12.50 -4.30
C PRO A 143 2.57 13.70 -4.33
N TYR A 144 3.84 13.49 -4.69
CA TYR A 144 4.84 14.56 -4.81
C TYR A 144 4.90 15.24 -6.18
N VAL A 145 4.26 14.68 -7.22
CA VAL A 145 4.48 15.14 -8.61
C VAL A 145 3.22 15.22 -9.48
N SER A 146 2.12 14.57 -9.10
CA SER A 146 0.89 14.56 -9.90
C SER A 146 0.33 15.95 -10.16
N GLU A 147 0.39 16.88 -9.20
CA GLU A 147 -0.03 18.27 -9.42
C GLU A 147 0.88 19.00 -10.43
N ALA A 148 2.20 18.77 -10.36
CA ALA A 148 3.14 19.35 -11.31
C ALA A 148 2.90 18.82 -12.73
N LEU A 149 2.65 17.52 -12.87
CA LEU A 149 2.27 16.92 -14.15
C LEU A 149 0.96 17.51 -14.68
N ALA A 150 -0.05 17.67 -13.82
CA ALA A 150 -1.34 18.25 -14.20
C ALA A 150 -1.24 19.71 -14.66
N ALA A 151 -0.22 20.45 -14.20
CA ALA A 151 0.04 21.82 -14.65
C ALA A 151 0.60 21.89 -16.10
N CYS A 152 1.05 20.78 -16.67
CA CYS A 152 1.45 20.66 -18.06
C CYS A 152 0.42 19.84 -18.83
N GLU A 153 -0.52 20.49 -19.51
CA GLU A 153 -1.73 19.90 -20.12
C GLU A 153 -1.51 18.70 -21.05
N THR A 154 -0.30 18.50 -21.58
CA THR A 154 0.06 17.42 -22.50
C THR A 154 0.61 16.16 -21.81
N LEU A 155 0.87 16.22 -20.50
CA LEU A 155 1.49 15.13 -19.75
C LEU A 155 0.41 14.28 -19.06
N SER A 156 0.69 12.98 -18.95
CA SER A 156 -0.06 12.08 -18.07
C SER A 156 0.26 12.40 -16.62
N THR A 157 -0.73 12.28 -15.74
CA THR A 157 -0.58 12.48 -14.29
C THR A 157 -0.32 11.17 -13.55
N GLU A 158 -0.10 10.08 -14.27
CA GLU A 158 0.28 8.77 -13.75
C GLU A 158 1.11 7.98 -14.78
N PRO A 159 1.86 6.93 -14.38
CA PRO A 159 2.70 6.15 -15.27
C PRO A 159 1.87 5.51 -16.38
N THR A 160 2.49 5.34 -17.54
CA THR A 160 1.83 4.84 -18.75
C THR A 160 2.43 3.55 -19.29
N GLY A 161 3.58 3.14 -18.75
CA GLY A 161 4.21 1.88 -19.08
C GLY A 161 3.45 0.66 -18.54
N THR A 162 3.93 -0.52 -18.89
CA THR A 162 3.37 -1.80 -18.43
C THR A 162 4.23 -2.47 -17.36
N LEU A 163 5.38 -1.89 -17.01
CA LEU A 163 6.27 -2.40 -15.98
C LEU A 163 5.65 -2.10 -14.61
N ARG A 164 5.13 -3.14 -13.96
CA ARG A 164 4.49 -3.06 -12.65
C ARG A 164 4.77 -4.35 -11.87
N CYS A 165 5.06 -4.22 -10.59
CA CYS A 165 4.96 -5.31 -9.63
C CYS A 165 3.72 -5.11 -8.73
N SER A 166 3.23 -6.19 -8.12
CA SER A 166 2.07 -6.13 -7.21
C SER A 166 2.46 -5.38 -5.95
N THR A 167 2.02 -4.14 -5.82
CA THR A 167 2.13 -3.37 -4.57
C THR A 167 0.88 -3.64 -3.74
N THR A 168 0.99 -4.46 -2.70
CA THR A 168 -0.08 -4.63 -1.71
C THR A 168 0.15 -3.68 -0.56
N LEU A 169 -0.39 -2.48 -0.70
CA LEU A 169 -0.52 -1.56 0.42
C LEU A 169 -1.87 -0.88 0.29
N THR A 170 -2.77 -1.16 1.23
CA THR A 170 -4.16 -0.71 1.24
C THR A 170 -4.36 0.74 1.67
N ASP A 171 -3.32 1.41 2.18
CA ASP A 171 -3.46 2.72 2.83
C ASP A 171 -3.09 3.90 1.92
N GLU A 172 -3.71 5.07 2.09
CA GLU A 172 -3.33 6.29 1.36
C GLU A 172 -2.00 6.83 1.92
N TYR A 173 -1.01 7.06 1.06
CA TYR A 173 0.26 7.66 1.49
C TYR A 173 0.08 9.16 1.69
N VAL A 174 0.45 9.66 2.87
CA VAL A 174 0.43 11.09 3.19
C VAL A 174 1.79 11.70 2.86
N VAL A 175 1.78 12.77 2.05
CA VAL A 175 2.98 13.53 1.67
C VAL A 175 3.68 14.08 2.93
N ASP A 176 4.98 13.81 3.04
CA ASP A 176 5.85 14.50 3.99
C ASP A 176 6.52 15.70 3.29
N THR A 177 5.99 16.89 3.53
CA THR A 177 6.53 18.13 2.97
C THR A 177 7.78 18.61 3.70
N GLY A 178 8.11 18.03 4.85
CA GLY A 178 9.30 18.34 5.63
C GLY A 178 10.47 17.41 5.36
N ILE A 179 10.33 16.46 4.41
CA ILE A 179 11.35 15.44 4.17
C ILE A 179 12.68 16.10 3.79
N ASN A 180 13.71 15.89 4.61
CA ASN A 180 15.06 16.35 4.37
C ASN A 180 15.92 15.13 4.11
N ALA A 181 16.44 15.00 2.88
CA ALA A 181 17.27 13.86 2.51
C ALA A 181 18.50 13.68 3.43
N CYS A 182 19.01 14.76 4.02
CA CYS A 182 20.13 14.72 4.97
C CYS A 182 19.78 14.09 6.33
N ASP A 183 18.50 13.92 6.65
CA ASP A 183 18.06 13.29 7.91
C ASP A 183 18.07 11.76 7.80
N TYR A 184 18.31 11.21 6.59
CA TYR A 184 18.30 9.78 6.27
C TYR A 184 19.68 9.25 5.82
N THR A 185 20.76 10.03 6.02
CA THR A 185 22.16 9.67 5.72
C THR A 185 23.00 9.60 6.98
#